data_AF-A0A4Q4RDA3-F1
#
_entry.id   AF-A0A4Q4RDA3-F1
#
_cell.length_a   1.000
_cell.length_b   1.000
_cell.length_c   1.000
_cell.angle_alpha   90.00
_cell.angle_beta   90.00
_cell.angle_gamma   90.00
#
_symmetry.space_group_name_H-M   'P 1'
#
loop_
_entity.id
_entity.type
_entity.pdbx_description
1 polymer ?
#
loop_
_entity_poly.entity_id
_entity_poly.type
_entity_poly.pdbx_seq_one_letter_code
_entity_poly.pdbx_strand_id
1 'polypeptide(L)'
;MDATMQSPITIIVNSIRGQNIAFATQKDAPLTSIYDTLYERAPWIQNSSYILTTNSRRSVRHDAAPVSSLLSSPADTFLSLRLTVPLCGGKGGFGSILRAQGGRMSSRKKKQGDVNGSSRNLDGRRLRTVTEAKVLAEYLAIKPEMEQREKEERRKKWEDIVASTERKQEELQDSRGTARLDGKWVEDKEEAENKTREAIEKMLMAQRDSSEEEDDAQPTASSSKPVQQRAMFGWDDEDEEFMSDSEEEDVKPVIEGKGKAMAV
;
A
#
# COMPACT_ATOMS: atom_id res chain seq x y z
N MET A 1 -49.97 48.32 39.76
CA MET A 1 -49.42 48.74 38.46
C MET A 1 -47.95 48.39 38.53
N ASP A 2 -47.63 47.13 38.26
CA ASP A 2 -46.31 46.59 38.53
C ASP A 2 -45.37 47.01 37.42
N ALA A 3 -44.37 47.82 37.79
CA ALA A 3 -43.23 48.09 36.96
C ALA A 3 -42.47 46.77 36.81
N THR A 4 -42.78 46.01 35.76
CA THR A 4 -42.02 44.84 35.35
C THR A 4 -40.56 45.29 35.20
N MET A 5 -39.71 44.80 36.10
CA MET A 5 -38.30 45.16 36.11
C MET A 5 -37.69 44.77 34.76
N GLN A 6 -37.43 45.79 33.93
CA GLN A 6 -36.83 45.68 32.61
C GLN A 6 -35.39 45.20 32.78
N SER A 7 -35.21 43.89 32.97
CA SER A 7 -33.88 43.32 33.11
C SER A 7 -33.15 43.43 31.76
N PRO A 8 -31.96 44.06 31.73
CA PRO A 8 -31.17 44.11 30.52
C PRO A 8 -30.71 42.71 30.14
N ILE A 9 -30.71 42.43 28.85
CA ILE A 9 -30.19 41.19 28.27
C ILE A 9 -29.03 41.50 27.34
N THR A 10 -27.94 40.76 27.48
CA THR A 10 -26.77 40.89 26.62
C THR A 10 -26.91 39.98 25.42
N ILE A 11 -27.04 40.54 24.22
CA ILE A 11 -27.06 39.79 22.97
C ILE A 11 -25.62 39.66 22.47
N ILE A 12 -25.21 38.43 22.18
CA ILE A 12 -23.90 38.11 21.59
C ILE A 12 -24.14 37.49 20.23
N VAL A 13 -23.82 38.22 19.17
CA VAL A 13 -23.89 37.73 17.79
C VAL A 13 -22.53 37.21 17.37
N ASN A 14 -22.44 35.90 17.16
CA ASN A 14 -21.27 35.25 16.58
C ASN A 14 -21.25 35.49 15.07
N SER A 15 -20.28 36.27 14.62
CA SER A 15 -20.08 36.65 13.22
C SER A 15 -19.19 35.67 12.48
N ILE A 16 -19.45 35.49 11.19
CA ILE A 16 -18.64 34.64 10.30
C ILE A 16 -17.19 35.13 10.13
N ARG A 17 -16.92 36.41 10.44
CA ARG A 17 -15.58 37.03 10.35
C ARG A 17 -14.75 36.90 11.62
N GLY A 18 -15.19 36.12 12.60
CA GLY A 18 -14.46 35.89 13.87
C GLY A 18 -14.52 37.07 14.85
N GLN A 19 -15.25 38.14 14.52
CA GLN A 19 -15.49 39.28 15.42
C GLN A 19 -16.91 39.20 15.99
N ASN A 20 -17.02 38.89 17.28
CA ASN A 20 -18.32 38.83 17.95
C ASN A 20 -18.86 40.24 18.19
N ILE A 21 -20.14 40.46 17.89
CA ILE A 21 -20.83 41.73 18.12
C ILE A 21 -21.69 41.55 19.37
N ALA A 22 -21.37 42.28 20.44
CA ALA A 22 -22.12 42.22 21.70
C ALA A 22 -22.79 43.55 22.01
N PHE A 23 -24.08 43.53 22.34
CA PHE A 23 -24.83 44.72 22.76
C PHE A 23 -25.92 44.36 23.77
N ALA A 24 -26.29 45.32 24.61
CA ALA A 24 -27.37 45.16 25.57
C ALA A 24 -28.69 45.63 24.97
N THR A 25 -29.77 44.90 25.22
CA THR A 25 -31.15 45.30 24.91
C THR A 25 -32.07 44.94 26.07
N GLN A 26 -33.35 45.29 25.98
CA GLN A 26 -34.35 44.92 26.98
C GLN A 26 -35.05 43.61 26.58
N LYS A 27 -35.53 42.83 27.56
CA LYS A 27 -36.27 41.59 27.28
C LYS A 27 -37.58 41.80 26.50
N ASP A 28 -38.21 42.96 26.68
CA ASP A 28 -39.46 43.34 26.01
C ASP A 28 -39.24 44.07 24.67
N ALA A 29 -37.98 44.36 24.32
CA ALA A 29 -37.68 44.99 23.04
C ALA A 29 -38.13 44.08 21.87
N PRO A 30 -38.61 44.66 20.76
CA PRO A 30 -38.96 43.88 19.58
C PRO A 30 -37.72 43.29 18.92
N LEU A 31 -37.86 42.14 18.25
CA LEU A 31 -36.76 41.52 17.50
C LEU A 31 -36.20 42.45 16.41
N THR A 32 -36.98 43.38 15.89
CA THR A 32 -36.51 44.41 14.92
C THR A 32 -35.33 45.23 15.45
N SER A 33 -35.32 45.57 16.75
CA SER A 33 -34.24 46.34 17.38
C SER A 33 -32.88 45.63 17.32
N ILE A 34 -32.88 44.29 17.34
CA ILE A 34 -31.67 43.46 17.16
C ILE A 34 -31.09 43.67 15.76
N TYR A 35 -31.95 43.81 14.76
CA TYR A 35 -31.52 44.01 13.38
C TYR A 35 -31.02 45.43 13.13
N ASP A 36 -31.68 46.45 13.70
CA ASP A 36 -31.26 47.84 13.56
C ASP A 36 -29.84 48.03 14.13
N THR A 37 -29.61 47.54 15.36
CA THR A 37 -28.29 47.56 16.00
C THR A 37 -27.24 46.72 15.26
N LEU A 38 -27.65 45.61 14.65
CA LEU A 38 -26.78 44.78 13.81
C LEU A 38 -26.38 45.51 12.52
N TYR A 39 -27.29 46.26 11.90
CA TYR A 39 -27.01 47.04 10.69
C TYR A 39 -26.12 48.25 10.95
N GLU A 40 -26.24 48.89 12.11
CA GLU A 40 -25.33 49.95 12.55
C GLU A 40 -23.90 49.42 12.78
N ARG A 41 -23.79 48.28 13.48
CA ARG A 41 -22.49 47.71 13.88
C ARG A 41 -21.82 46.88 12.79
N ALA A 42 -22.59 46.35 11.85
CA ALA A 42 -22.12 45.53 10.73
C ALA A 42 -22.83 45.89 9.42
N PRO A 43 -22.45 47.03 8.79
CA PRO A 43 -23.04 47.47 7.52
C PRO A 43 -22.86 46.47 6.37
N TRP A 44 -21.80 45.65 6.43
CA TRP A 44 -21.49 44.63 5.41
C TRP A 44 -22.57 43.55 5.29
N ILE A 45 -23.42 43.38 6.30
CA ILE A 45 -24.51 42.39 6.29
C ILE A 45 -25.64 42.83 5.36
N GLN A 46 -25.87 44.14 5.18
CA GLN A 46 -27.01 44.69 4.43
C GLN A 46 -27.06 44.22 2.97
N ASN A 47 -25.89 44.00 2.35
CA ASN A 47 -25.78 43.59 0.95
C ASN A 47 -25.68 42.06 0.78
N SER A 48 -25.74 41.29 1.86
CA SER A 48 -25.59 39.85 1.85
C SER A 48 -26.85 39.16 2.34
N SER A 49 -27.21 38.02 1.76
CA SER A 49 -28.20 37.15 2.40
C SER A 49 -27.60 36.58 3.68
N TYR A 50 -28.36 36.57 4.77
CA TYR A 50 -27.93 35.99 6.03
C TYR A 50 -29.12 35.38 6.79
N ILE A 51 -28.80 34.51 7.74
CA ILE A 51 -29.76 33.86 8.62
C ILE A 51 -29.24 34.01 10.04
N LEU A 52 -30.06 34.63 10.90
CA LEU A 52 -29.80 34.78 12.32
C LEU A 52 -30.52 33.67 13.09
N THR A 53 -29.76 32.90 13.86
CA THR A 53 -30.28 31.74 14.62
C THR A 53 -29.82 31.77 16.07
N THR A 54 -30.62 31.25 16.98
CA THR A 54 -30.19 30.96 18.36
C THR A 54 -29.31 29.70 18.41
N ASN A 55 -28.69 29.42 19.56
CA ASN A 55 -28.01 28.12 19.80
C ASN A 55 -28.95 26.91 19.65
N SER A 56 -30.24 27.08 19.96
CA SER A 56 -31.28 26.06 19.75
C SER A 56 -31.78 25.96 18.30
N ARG A 57 -31.07 26.61 17.34
CA ARG A 57 -31.42 26.66 15.91
C ARG A 57 -32.80 27.27 15.63
N ARG A 58 -33.34 28.08 16.54
CA ARG A 58 -34.55 28.87 16.27
C ARG A 58 -34.16 30.06 15.41
N SER A 59 -34.87 30.25 14.31
CA SER A 59 -34.67 31.40 13.43
C SER A 59 -35.22 32.66 14.09
N VAL A 60 -34.38 33.69 14.18
CA VAL A 60 -34.82 35.03 14.55
C VAL A 60 -35.42 35.65 13.30
N ARG A 61 -36.67 36.12 13.36
CA ARG A 61 -37.34 36.80 12.25
C ARG A 61 -37.40 38.29 12.51
N HIS A 62 -37.58 39.09 11.46
CA HIS A 62 -37.98 40.49 11.59
C HIS A 62 -39.45 40.54 12.01
N ASP A 63 -39.69 40.47 13.32
CA ASP A 63 -41.04 40.46 13.90
C ASP A 63 -41.08 41.39 15.13
N ALA A 64 -42.28 41.82 15.51
CA ALA A 64 -42.54 42.64 16.70
C ALA A 64 -42.57 41.82 18.00
N ALA A 65 -42.38 40.50 17.92
CA ALA A 65 -42.26 39.63 19.09
C ALA A 65 -41.13 40.11 20.02
N PRO A 66 -41.27 39.92 21.35
CA PRO A 66 -40.24 40.34 22.29
C PRO A 66 -39.03 39.40 22.25
N VAL A 67 -37.84 39.93 22.57
CA VAL A 67 -36.59 39.14 22.71
C VAL A 67 -36.75 37.98 23.71
N SER A 68 -37.58 38.15 24.74
CA SER A 68 -37.90 37.12 25.73
C SER A 68 -38.44 35.81 25.11
N SER A 69 -39.10 35.87 23.94
CA SER A 69 -39.61 34.69 23.21
C SER A 69 -38.50 33.74 22.72
N LEU A 70 -37.28 34.26 22.55
CA LEU A 70 -36.14 33.48 22.08
C LEU A 70 -35.37 32.79 23.20
N LEU A 71 -35.57 33.24 24.45
CA LEU A 71 -34.89 32.72 25.63
C LEU A 71 -35.35 31.29 25.95
N SER A 72 -34.46 30.55 26.59
CA SER A 72 -34.79 29.18 27.05
C SER A 72 -35.35 29.24 28.47
N SER A 73 -34.87 30.18 29.27
CA SER A 73 -35.36 30.46 30.62
C SER A 73 -35.61 31.96 30.80
N PRO A 74 -36.66 32.39 31.55
CA PRO A 74 -36.89 33.80 31.86
C PRO A 74 -35.77 34.42 32.72
N ALA A 75 -34.96 33.59 33.39
CA ALA A 75 -33.81 34.01 34.18
C ALA A 75 -32.54 34.27 33.36
N ASP A 76 -32.53 33.94 32.06
CA ASP A 76 -31.35 34.13 31.21
C ASP A 76 -30.99 35.62 31.10
N THR A 77 -29.70 35.92 31.28
CA THR A 77 -29.12 37.27 31.21
C THR A 77 -28.42 37.57 29.89
N PHE A 78 -28.23 36.54 29.05
CA PHE A 78 -27.62 36.68 27.74
C PHE A 78 -28.33 35.83 26.69
N LEU A 79 -28.29 36.29 25.44
CA LEU A 79 -28.83 35.60 24.27
C LEU A 79 -27.72 35.48 23.22
N SER A 80 -27.27 34.25 22.99
CA SER A 80 -26.29 33.95 21.94
C SER A 80 -26.99 33.72 20.61
N LEU A 81 -26.65 34.55 19.62
CA LEU A 81 -27.11 34.44 18.24
C LEU A 81 -25.94 34.07 17.35
N ARG A 82 -26.21 33.29 16.32
CA ARG A 82 -25.26 32.91 15.28
C ARG A 82 -25.73 33.50 13.97
N LEU A 83 -24.86 34.31 13.37
CA LEU A 83 -25.02 34.86 12.04
C LEU A 83 -24.41 33.88 11.04
N THR A 84 -25.23 33.30 10.18
CA THR A 84 -24.79 32.41 9.11
C THR A 84 -25.15 33.00 7.76
N VAL A 85 -24.28 32.81 6.76
CA VAL A 85 -24.56 33.19 5.39
C VAL A 85 -25.05 31.92 4.67
N PRO A 86 -26.26 31.91 4.06
CA PRO A 86 -26.67 30.80 3.23
C PRO A 86 -25.74 30.77 2.03
N LEU A 87 -24.96 29.70 1.93
CA LEU A 87 -24.18 29.46 0.73
C LEU A 87 -25.15 29.07 -0.38
N CYS A 88 -25.03 29.73 -1.54
CA CYS A 88 -25.69 29.34 -2.78
C CYS A 88 -25.17 27.94 -3.17
N GLY A 89 -25.86 26.91 -2.66
CA GLY A 89 -25.39 25.53 -2.73
C GLY A 89 -25.39 24.95 -4.15
N GLY A 90 -24.38 24.12 -4.43
CA GLY A 90 -24.55 22.92 -5.23
C GLY A 90 -24.95 21.76 -4.32
N LYS A 91 -25.62 20.72 -4.85
CA LYS A 91 -25.96 19.50 -4.09
C LYS A 91 -24.66 18.91 -3.54
N GLY A 92 -24.34 19.18 -2.28
CA GLY A 92 -23.06 18.87 -1.69
C GLY A 92 -22.69 17.40 -1.89
N GLY A 93 -21.40 17.14 -2.07
CA GLY A 93 -20.83 15.81 -2.33
C GLY A 93 -21.08 14.77 -1.24
N PHE A 94 -21.90 15.06 -0.23
CA PHE A 94 -22.38 14.09 0.75
C PHE A 94 -23.07 12.91 0.09
N GLY A 95 -23.92 13.14 -0.93
CA GLY A 95 -24.55 12.05 -1.68
C GLY A 95 -23.54 11.18 -2.44
N SER A 96 -22.50 11.79 -3.02
CA SER A 96 -21.40 11.03 -3.65
C SER A 96 -20.53 10.31 -2.62
N ILE A 97 -20.30 10.89 -1.45
CA ILE A 97 -19.58 10.24 -0.34
C ILE A 97 -20.37 9.03 0.16
N LEU A 98 -21.68 9.15 0.34
CA LEU A 98 -22.54 8.02 0.72
C LEU A 98 -22.54 6.92 -0.33
N ARG A 99 -22.62 7.27 -1.63
CA ARG A 99 -22.51 6.28 -2.72
C ARG A 99 -21.13 5.61 -2.75
N ALA A 100 -20.06 6.38 -2.57
CA ALA A 100 -18.69 5.88 -2.52
C ALA A 100 -18.47 4.95 -1.32
N GLN A 101 -18.98 5.31 -0.14
CA GLN A 101 -18.90 4.46 1.06
C GLN A 101 -19.76 3.21 0.92
N GLY A 102 -21.00 3.32 0.42
CA GLY A 102 -21.89 2.18 0.18
C GLY A 102 -21.29 1.17 -0.80
N GLY A 103 -20.65 1.65 -1.87
CA GLY A 103 -19.90 0.79 -2.82
C GLY A 103 -18.75 0.03 -2.15
N ARG A 104 -18.00 0.69 -1.25
CA ARG A 104 -16.89 0.06 -0.49
C ARG A 104 -17.37 -0.99 0.51
N MET A 105 -18.52 -0.78 1.13
CA MET A 105 -19.11 -1.73 2.08
C MET A 105 -19.65 -2.98 1.38
N SER A 106 -20.25 -2.81 0.20
CA SER A 106 -20.78 -3.91 -0.61
C SER A 106 -19.68 -4.83 -1.16
N SER A 107 -18.57 -4.25 -1.64
CA SER A 107 -17.48 -5.04 -2.23
C SER A 107 -16.67 -5.84 -1.21
N ARG A 108 -16.47 -5.32 0.02
CA ARG A 108 -15.80 -6.07 1.11
C ARG A 108 -16.57 -7.33 1.52
N LYS A 109 -17.90 -7.29 1.51
CA LYS A 109 -18.72 -8.44 1.90
C LYS A 109 -18.64 -9.63 0.92
N LYS A 110 -18.26 -9.39 -0.34
CA LYS A 110 -18.04 -10.47 -1.33
C LYS A 110 -16.66 -11.14 -1.25
N LYS A 111 -15.62 -10.43 -0.78
CA LYS A 111 -14.26 -10.99 -0.63
C LYS A 111 -14.05 -11.67 0.73
N GLN A 112 -14.77 -11.27 1.76
CA GLN A 112 -14.73 -11.94 3.06
C GLN A 112 -15.65 -13.16 3.04
N GLY A 113 -15.21 -14.22 2.35
CA GLY A 113 -15.67 -15.56 2.64
C GLY A 113 -15.47 -15.79 4.14
N ASP A 114 -16.55 -16.15 4.81
CA ASP A 114 -16.63 -16.34 6.26
C ASP A 114 -16.68 -15.06 7.14
N VAL A 115 -17.69 -14.23 6.88
CA VAL A 115 -18.21 -13.23 7.84
C VAL A 115 -18.56 -13.87 9.20
N ASN A 116 -18.75 -15.19 9.25
CA ASN A 116 -19.07 -15.95 10.45
C ASN A 116 -17.84 -16.50 11.18
N GLY A 117 -16.61 -16.28 10.70
CA GLY A 117 -15.40 -16.76 11.38
C GLY A 117 -15.20 -16.19 12.80
N SER A 118 -15.87 -15.07 13.13
CA SER A 118 -15.90 -14.50 14.47
C SER A 118 -17.01 -15.07 15.37
N SER A 119 -17.97 -15.78 14.80
CA SER A 119 -19.00 -16.46 15.57
C SER A 119 -18.40 -17.66 16.32
N ARG A 120 -19.05 -18.02 17.42
CA ARG A 120 -18.63 -19.11 18.31
C ARG A 120 -19.58 -20.28 18.14
N ASN A 121 -19.07 -21.49 18.24
CA ASN A 121 -19.89 -22.70 18.36
C ASN A 121 -20.56 -22.76 19.75
N LEU A 122 -21.52 -23.66 19.93
CA LEU A 122 -22.16 -23.92 21.23
C LEU A 122 -21.16 -24.34 22.32
N ASP A 123 -19.99 -24.82 21.91
CA ASP A 123 -18.84 -25.17 22.75
C ASP A 123 -17.89 -23.98 23.04
N GLY A 124 -18.29 -22.75 22.67
CA GLY A 124 -17.54 -21.53 22.95
C GLY A 124 -16.26 -21.31 22.12
N ARG A 125 -15.88 -22.26 21.25
CA ARG A 125 -14.76 -22.13 20.30
C ARG A 125 -15.15 -21.29 19.08
N ARG A 126 -14.23 -20.50 18.54
CA ARG A 126 -14.48 -19.69 17.33
C ARG A 126 -14.47 -20.58 16.07
N LEU A 127 -15.32 -20.27 15.09
CA LEU A 127 -15.35 -21.04 13.84
C LEU A 127 -13.99 -21.07 13.12
N ARG A 128 -13.23 -19.96 13.15
CA ARG A 128 -11.87 -19.88 12.60
C ARG A 128 -10.91 -20.93 13.17
N THR A 129 -10.86 -21.07 14.48
CA THR A 129 -9.97 -22.04 15.14
C THR A 129 -10.35 -23.48 14.79
N VAL A 130 -11.64 -23.74 14.56
CA VAL A 130 -12.12 -25.07 14.17
C VAL A 130 -11.80 -25.35 12.70
N THR A 131 -11.92 -24.36 11.82
CA THR A 131 -11.51 -24.52 10.41
C THR A 131 -10.01 -24.70 10.27
N GLU A 132 -9.21 -23.92 11.01
CA GLU A 132 -7.74 -24.07 11.03
C GLU A 132 -7.32 -25.45 11.54
N ALA A 133 -7.93 -25.92 12.64
CA ALA A 133 -7.66 -27.26 13.16
C ALA A 133 -8.03 -28.37 12.16
N LYS A 134 -9.13 -28.21 11.41
CA LYS A 134 -9.52 -29.16 10.35
C LYS A 134 -8.50 -29.19 9.21
N VAL A 135 -8.08 -28.02 8.74
CA VAL A 135 -7.06 -27.89 7.69
C VAL A 135 -5.73 -28.51 8.13
N LEU A 136 -5.32 -28.29 9.37
CA LEU A 136 -4.11 -28.91 9.93
C LEU A 136 -4.23 -30.44 10.04
N ALA A 137 -5.40 -30.94 10.45
CA ALA A 137 -5.66 -32.38 10.52
C ALA A 137 -5.63 -33.03 9.13
N GLU A 138 -6.24 -32.40 8.13
CA GLU A 138 -6.20 -32.84 6.73
C GLU A 138 -4.76 -32.86 6.21
N TYR A 139 -3.97 -31.83 6.50
CA TYR A 139 -2.56 -31.78 6.12
C TYR A 139 -1.73 -32.91 6.74
N LEU A 140 -1.92 -33.16 8.04
CA LEU A 140 -1.23 -34.27 8.73
C LEU A 140 -1.66 -35.65 8.19
N ALA A 141 -2.91 -35.80 7.76
CA ALA A 141 -3.40 -37.01 7.13
C ALA A 141 -2.81 -37.23 5.72
N ILE A 142 -2.58 -36.17 4.96
CA ILE A 142 -2.03 -36.22 3.60
C ILE A 142 -0.51 -36.41 3.58
N LYS A 143 0.22 -35.92 4.61
CA LYS A 143 1.68 -36.02 4.72
C LYS A 143 2.26 -37.43 4.45
N PRO A 144 1.76 -38.53 5.06
CA PRO A 144 2.30 -39.86 4.79
C PRO A 144 2.06 -40.33 3.35
N GLU A 145 0.94 -39.96 2.73
CA GLU A 145 0.65 -40.31 1.34
C GLU A 145 1.59 -39.56 0.39
N MET A 146 1.85 -38.27 0.66
CA MET A 146 2.81 -37.48 -0.10
C MET A 146 4.24 -38.01 0.02
N GLU A 147 4.66 -38.41 1.22
CA GLU A 147 6.00 -38.96 1.45
C GLU A 147 6.18 -40.33 0.79
N GLN A 148 5.13 -41.17 0.77
CA GLN A 148 5.16 -42.45 0.05
C GLN A 148 5.26 -42.24 -1.45
N ARG A 149 4.47 -41.32 -2.02
CA ARG A 149 4.54 -40.96 -3.45
C ARG A 149 5.92 -40.43 -3.83
N GLU A 150 6.52 -39.57 -3.01
CA GLU A 150 7.87 -39.06 -3.26
C GLU A 150 8.94 -40.16 -3.19
N LYS A 151 8.82 -41.11 -2.24
CA LYS A 151 9.70 -42.28 -2.16
C LYS A 151 9.55 -43.19 -3.37
N GLU A 152 8.33 -43.40 -3.86
CA GLU A 152 8.05 -44.16 -5.07
C GLU A 152 8.63 -43.52 -6.33
N GLU A 153 8.45 -42.21 -6.49
CA GLU A 153 9.06 -41.48 -7.60
C GLU A 153 10.59 -41.48 -7.54
N ARG A 154 11.16 -41.36 -6.33
CA ARG A 154 12.60 -41.47 -6.12
C ARG A 154 13.11 -42.88 -6.47
N ARG A 155 12.42 -43.94 -6.03
CA ARG A 155 12.76 -45.32 -6.38
C ARG A 155 12.67 -45.55 -7.88
N LYS A 156 11.61 -45.10 -8.53
CA LYS A 156 11.44 -45.20 -9.98
C LYS A 156 12.55 -44.48 -10.74
N LYS A 157 12.92 -43.26 -10.34
CA LYS A 157 14.06 -42.53 -10.92
C LYS A 157 15.38 -43.28 -10.71
N TRP A 158 15.59 -43.88 -9.55
CA TRP A 158 16.76 -44.71 -9.28
C TRP A 158 16.79 -45.98 -10.14
N GLU A 159 15.65 -46.67 -10.27
CA GLU A 159 15.50 -47.84 -11.12
C GLU A 159 15.75 -47.50 -12.59
N ASP A 160 15.23 -46.36 -13.07
CA ASP A 160 15.49 -45.86 -14.44
C ASP A 160 16.98 -45.54 -14.66
N ILE A 161 17.65 -44.94 -13.67
CA ILE A 161 19.11 -44.68 -13.74
C ILE A 161 19.88 -46.00 -13.78
N VAL A 162 19.58 -46.94 -12.88
CA VAL A 162 20.24 -48.25 -12.81
C VAL A 162 20.05 -49.01 -14.12
N ALA A 163 18.82 -49.08 -14.64
CA ALA A 163 18.53 -49.72 -15.93
C ALA A 163 19.27 -49.04 -17.09
N SER A 164 19.38 -47.70 -17.08
CA SER A 164 20.15 -46.98 -18.11
C SER A 164 21.66 -47.23 -18.00
N THR A 165 22.19 -47.41 -16.79
CA THR A 165 23.61 -47.74 -16.57
C THR A 165 23.92 -49.19 -16.89
N GLU A 166 23.02 -50.11 -16.57
CA GLU A 166 23.13 -51.53 -16.91
C GLU A 166 23.08 -51.71 -18.43
N ARG A 167 22.14 -51.04 -19.13
CA ARG A 167 22.10 -51.03 -20.60
C ARG A 167 23.37 -50.46 -21.22
N LYS A 168 23.91 -49.36 -20.68
CA LYS A 168 25.21 -48.81 -21.11
C LYS A 168 26.37 -49.76 -20.82
N GLN A 169 26.32 -50.48 -19.70
CA GLN A 169 27.34 -51.46 -19.33
C GLN A 169 27.26 -52.70 -20.21
N GLU A 170 26.07 -53.19 -20.55
CA GLU A 170 25.85 -54.25 -21.53
C GLU A 170 26.34 -53.81 -22.91
N GLU A 171 26.01 -52.60 -23.36
CA GLU A 171 26.56 -52.03 -24.61
C GLU A 171 28.10 -51.92 -24.57
N LEU A 172 28.69 -51.54 -23.43
CA LEU A 172 30.15 -51.50 -23.22
C LEU A 172 30.78 -52.90 -23.13
N GLN A 173 30.06 -53.89 -22.62
CA GLN A 173 30.52 -55.26 -22.45
C GLN A 173 30.41 -56.04 -23.77
N ASP A 174 29.33 -55.86 -24.52
CA ASP A 174 29.12 -56.38 -25.87
C ASP A 174 30.05 -55.70 -26.89
N SER A 175 30.41 -54.43 -26.68
CA SER A 175 31.39 -53.73 -27.50
C SER A 175 32.85 -53.99 -27.09
N ARG A 176 33.11 -54.76 -26.02
CA ARG A 176 34.47 -55.17 -25.60
C ARG A 176 35.18 -56.06 -26.64
N GLY A 177 34.47 -56.53 -27.68
CA GLY A 177 35.03 -57.21 -28.85
C GLY A 177 35.14 -56.36 -30.13
N THR A 178 34.54 -55.17 -30.20
CA THR A 178 34.36 -54.42 -31.46
C THR A 178 34.49 -52.90 -31.36
N ALA A 179 34.77 -52.32 -30.19
CA ALA A 179 35.02 -50.88 -30.04
C ALA A 179 36.46 -50.50 -30.43
N ARG A 180 36.74 -50.47 -31.74
CA ARG A 180 37.82 -49.60 -32.25
C ARG A 180 37.34 -48.17 -32.08
N LEU A 181 38.15 -47.32 -31.42
CA LEU A 181 37.92 -45.88 -31.35
C LEU A 181 37.42 -45.38 -32.71
N ASP A 182 36.29 -44.68 -32.70
CA ASP A 182 35.65 -44.13 -33.89
C ASP A 182 36.71 -43.38 -34.70
N GLY A 183 37.10 -43.92 -35.87
CA GLY A 183 38.25 -43.42 -36.63
C GLY A 183 38.11 -41.93 -36.96
N LYS A 184 36.85 -41.49 -37.10
CA LYS A 184 36.49 -40.10 -37.30
C LYS A 184 36.82 -39.19 -36.09
N TRP A 185 36.67 -39.69 -34.86
CA TRP A 185 37.03 -38.91 -33.66
C TRP A 185 38.55 -38.78 -33.52
N VAL A 186 39.30 -39.81 -33.92
CA VAL A 186 40.77 -39.78 -33.91
C VAL A 186 41.29 -38.84 -34.99
N GLU A 187 40.72 -38.90 -36.20
CA GLU A 187 41.03 -37.97 -37.30
C GLU A 187 40.66 -36.52 -36.96
N ASP A 188 39.45 -36.26 -36.43
CA ASP A 188 39.04 -34.91 -36.01
C ASP A 188 39.93 -34.35 -34.89
N LYS A 189 40.42 -35.21 -33.99
CA LYS A 189 41.40 -34.84 -32.95
C LYS A 189 42.76 -34.51 -33.54
N GLU A 190 43.24 -35.32 -34.48
CA GLU A 190 44.54 -35.15 -35.13
C GLU A 190 44.54 -33.93 -36.06
N GLU A 191 43.45 -33.64 -36.77
CA GLU A 191 43.28 -32.44 -37.58
C GLU A 191 43.28 -31.16 -36.72
N ALA A 192 42.63 -31.19 -35.56
CA ALA A 192 42.66 -30.06 -34.63
C ALA A 192 44.08 -29.84 -34.03
N GLU A 193 44.80 -30.91 -33.75
CA GLU A 193 46.20 -30.84 -33.29
C GLU A 193 47.15 -30.36 -34.39
N ASN A 194 46.97 -30.81 -35.64
CA ASN A 194 47.80 -30.35 -36.76
C ASN A 194 47.52 -28.87 -37.09
N LYS A 195 46.26 -28.43 -37.05
CA LYS A 195 45.92 -27.03 -37.28
C LYS A 195 46.49 -26.09 -36.19
N THR A 196 46.60 -26.57 -34.96
CA THR A 196 47.25 -25.81 -33.88
C THR A 196 48.77 -25.81 -34.00
N ARG A 197 49.39 -26.92 -34.42
CA ARG A 197 50.84 -26.98 -34.73
C ARG A 197 51.22 -26.07 -35.90
N GLU A 198 50.44 -26.07 -36.99
CA GLU A 198 50.67 -25.20 -38.14
C GLU A 198 50.55 -23.72 -37.78
N ALA A 199 49.58 -23.36 -36.92
CA ALA A 199 49.43 -21.99 -36.45
C ALA A 199 50.65 -21.52 -35.62
N ILE A 200 51.21 -22.41 -34.80
CA ILE A 200 52.42 -22.13 -34.00
C ILE A 200 53.66 -22.02 -34.89
N GLU A 201 53.82 -22.92 -35.87
CA GLU A 201 54.95 -22.89 -36.81
C GLU A 201 54.95 -21.61 -37.66
N LYS A 202 53.77 -21.21 -38.14
CA LYS A 202 53.61 -19.97 -38.92
C LYS A 202 53.88 -18.71 -38.09
N MET A 203 53.51 -18.73 -36.81
CA MET A 203 53.85 -17.64 -35.87
C MET A 203 55.37 -17.56 -35.64
N LEU A 204 56.05 -18.70 -35.48
CA LEU A 204 57.50 -18.75 -35.27
C LEU A 204 58.29 -18.29 -36.51
N MET A 205 57.85 -18.65 -37.71
CA MET A 205 58.47 -18.18 -38.96
C MET A 205 58.24 -16.68 -39.17
N ALA A 206 57.03 -16.17 -38.90
CA ALA A 206 56.75 -14.73 -38.97
C ALA A 206 57.55 -13.93 -37.92
N GLN A 207 57.82 -14.51 -36.75
CA GLN A 207 58.70 -13.91 -35.74
C GLN A 207 60.17 -13.87 -36.19
N ARG A 208 60.59 -14.82 -37.04
CA ARG A 208 61.96 -14.92 -37.57
C ARG A 208 62.20 -14.00 -38.78
N ASP A 209 61.19 -13.75 -39.61
CA ASP A 209 61.27 -12.79 -40.74
C ASP A 209 61.10 -11.32 -40.30
N SER A 210 60.67 -11.07 -39.06
CA SER A 210 60.50 -9.72 -38.50
C SER A 210 61.76 -9.19 -37.78
N SER A 211 62.89 -9.90 -37.80
CA SER A 211 64.10 -9.55 -37.04
C SER A 211 65.25 -8.94 -37.86
N GLU A 212 65.00 -8.42 -39.06
CA GLU A 212 65.95 -7.64 -39.86
C GLU A 212 65.31 -6.31 -40.29
N GLU A 213 65.05 -5.41 -39.33
CA GLU A 213 65.06 -3.93 -39.44
C GLU A 213 64.85 -3.34 -38.02
N GLU A 214 65.90 -2.70 -37.46
CA GLU A 214 65.92 -1.94 -36.19
C GLU A 214 65.09 -0.63 -36.32
N ASP A 215 64.62 0.12 -35.33
CA ASP A 215 64.89 0.24 -33.89
C ASP A 215 63.77 1.12 -33.25
N ASP A 216 63.71 1.06 -31.91
CA ASP A 216 63.26 2.09 -30.96
C ASP A 216 61.79 2.16 -30.42
N ALA A 217 61.76 2.45 -29.12
CA ALA A 217 60.66 2.83 -28.21
C ALA A 217 60.13 1.81 -27.17
N GLN A 218 60.33 2.22 -25.91
CA GLN A 218 60.18 1.57 -24.60
C GLN A 218 58.78 1.06 -24.17
N PRO A 219 58.74 0.18 -23.14
CA PRO A 219 57.53 -0.51 -22.69
C PRO A 219 56.73 0.26 -21.62
N THR A 220 55.43 0.44 -21.83
CA THR A 220 54.50 0.96 -20.81
C THR A 220 53.52 -0.10 -20.32
N ALA A 221 53.78 -0.57 -19.10
CA ALA A 221 52.85 -0.90 -18.02
C ALA A 221 51.38 -1.31 -18.34
N SER A 222 51.10 -2.58 -18.05
CA SER A 222 49.99 -3.10 -17.21
C SER A 222 48.55 -2.60 -17.43
N SER A 223 47.69 -3.49 -17.95
CA SER A 223 46.30 -3.58 -17.47
C SER A 223 45.74 -5.01 -17.63
N SER A 224 45.88 -5.81 -16.59
CA SER A 224 45.17 -7.09 -16.40
C SER A 224 43.70 -6.84 -16.09
N LYS A 225 42.79 -7.31 -16.94
CA LYS A 225 41.37 -7.46 -16.57
C LYS A 225 41.18 -8.78 -15.83
N PRO A 226 40.51 -8.82 -14.66
CA PRO A 226 40.35 -10.04 -13.90
C PRO A 226 39.27 -10.95 -14.52
N VAL A 227 39.57 -12.24 -14.53
CA VAL A 227 38.67 -13.34 -14.89
C VAL A 227 37.59 -13.46 -13.80
N GLN A 228 36.31 -13.34 -14.17
CA GLN A 228 35.19 -13.59 -13.29
C GLN A 228 35.14 -15.08 -12.93
N GLN A 229 35.42 -15.41 -11.66
CA GLN A 229 35.15 -16.74 -11.12
C GLN A 229 33.63 -16.94 -11.01
N ARG A 230 33.15 -18.06 -11.57
CA ARG A 230 31.77 -18.52 -11.43
C ARG A 230 31.52 -18.91 -9.97
N ALA A 231 30.51 -18.30 -9.35
CA ALA A 231 30.01 -18.72 -8.04
C ALA A 231 29.40 -20.12 -8.16
N MET A 232 29.96 -21.09 -7.44
CA MET A 232 29.32 -22.37 -7.17
C MET A 232 28.34 -22.18 -6.00
N PHE A 233 27.10 -22.57 -6.24
CA PHE A 233 26.04 -22.69 -5.24
C PHE A 233 26.40 -23.75 -4.19
N GLY A 234 26.12 -23.45 -2.93
CA GLY A 234 26.09 -24.42 -1.82
C GLY A 234 27.21 -24.19 -0.82
N TRP A 235 26.83 -24.10 0.46
CA TRP A 235 27.66 -23.89 1.66
C TRP A 235 27.93 -22.44 2.04
N ASP A 236 26.89 -21.66 2.37
CA ASP A 236 26.91 -20.63 3.43
C ASP A 236 25.51 -19.96 3.54
N ASP A 237 24.50 -20.59 4.17
CA ASP A 237 23.26 -19.88 4.58
C ASP A 237 22.30 -20.71 5.48
N GLU A 238 22.81 -21.49 6.43
CA GLU A 238 21.93 -22.31 7.31
C GLU A 238 21.91 -21.95 8.80
N ASP A 239 22.61 -20.91 9.29
CA ASP A 239 22.73 -20.70 10.75
C ASP A 239 22.69 -19.23 11.27
N GLU A 240 22.03 -18.26 10.61
CA GLU A 240 21.93 -16.89 11.16
C GLU A 240 20.54 -16.25 11.34
N GLU A 241 19.42 -16.94 11.14
CA GLU A 241 18.07 -16.35 11.38
C GLU A 241 17.27 -16.99 12.53
N PHE A 242 17.98 -17.51 13.55
CA PHE A 242 17.40 -17.72 14.87
C PHE A 242 17.81 -16.56 15.79
N MET A 243 16.82 -15.78 16.22
CA MET A 243 16.84 -14.72 17.26
C MET A 243 17.02 -13.26 16.80
N SER A 244 15.91 -12.60 16.48
CA SER A 244 15.69 -11.22 16.94
C SER A 244 14.20 -10.91 17.06
N ASP A 245 13.71 -11.00 18.30
CA ASP A 245 12.43 -10.50 18.78
C ASP A 245 12.68 -9.08 19.34
N SER A 246 12.07 -8.04 18.76
CA SER A 246 11.66 -6.83 19.49
C SER A 246 10.88 -5.82 18.63
N GLU A 247 9.69 -5.49 19.13
CA GLU A 247 9.05 -4.16 19.19
C GLU A 247 8.43 -3.47 17.95
N GLU A 248 7.32 -2.81 18.29
CA GLU A 248 6.31 -2.11 17.51
C GLU A 248 6.86 -0.90 16.75
N GLU A 249 6.30 -0.61 15.55
CA GLU A 249 5.85 0.75 15.22
C GLU A 249 4.88 0.80 14.02
N ASP A 250 3.75 1.46 14.25
CA ASP A 250 2.68 1.77 13.29
C ASP A 250 3.16 2.74 12.19
N VAL A 251 3.22 2.29 10.93
CA VAL A 251 3.47 3.18 9.78
C VAL A 251 2.19 3.38 8.95
N LYS A 252 1.61 4.57 9.06
CA LYS A 252 0.54 5.08 8.17
C LYS A 252 1.10 5.31 6.75
N PRO A 253 0.47 4.81 5.68
CA PRO A 253 0.86 5.22 4.34
C PRO A 253 0.30 6.61 4.00
N VAL A 254 1.19 7.57 3.85
CA VAL A 254 0.97 8.85 3.18
C VAL A 254 0.71 8.56 1.70
N ILE A 255 -0.49 8.86 1.21
CA ILE A 255 -0.82 8.78 -0.21
C ILE A 255 -0.51 10.15 -0.81
N GLU A 256 0.60 10.23 -1.55
CA GLU A 256 0.93 11.38 -2.41
C GLU A 256 -0.04 11.43 -3.60
N GLY A 257 -0.78 12.54 -3.70
CA GLY A 257 -1.65 12.84 -4.83
C GLY A 257 -0.85 13.31 -6.04
N LYS A 258 -0.83 12.51 -7.11
CA LYS A 258 -0.40 12.96 -8.44
C LYS A 258 -1.52 13.76 -9.12
N GLY A 259 -1.19 15.02 -9.44
CA GLY A 259 -1.29 15.55 -10.80
C GLY A 259 -2.67 15.90 -11.36
N LYS A 260 -3.03 17.18 -11.19
CA LYS A 260 -3.63 18.12 -12.15
C LYS A 260 -4.07 17.56 -13.52
N ALA A 261 -5.34 17.77 -13.85
CA ALA A 261 -5.78 18.04 -15.22
C ALA A 261 -6.70 19.28 -15.20
N MET A 262 -6.24 20.36 -15.84
CA MET A 262 -7.08 21.47 -16.27
C MET A 262 -7.99 20.97 -17.39
N ALA A 263 -9.27 21.33 -17.36
CA ALA A 263 -10.13 21.28 -18.54
C ALA A 263 -10.63 22.68 -18.82
N VAL A 264 -10.44 23.05 -20.09
CA VAL A 264 -10.84 24.27 -20.80
C VAL A 264 -12.35 24.45 -20.77
#